data_AF-A0AAW0CUV9-F1
#
_entry.id   AF-A0AAW0CUV9-F1
#
_cell.length_a   1.000
_cell.length_b   1.000
_cell.length_c   1.000
_cell.angle_alpha   90.00
_cell.angle_beta   90.00
_cell.angle_gamma   90.00
#
_symmetry.space_group_name_H-M   'P 1'
#
loop_
_entity.id
_entity.type
_entity.pdbx_description
1 polymer ?
#
loop_
_entity_poly.entity_id
_entity_poly.type
_entity_poly.pdbx_seq_one_letter_code
_entity_poly.pdbx_strand_id
1 'polypeptide(L)'
;MLSLLPPDSPHLGAILDLVRDPEHLWSPYGLRSLSASHPEYGQGENYWKGPIWVQMNYLVLGALHKKYAKEAGPYQEKAQQIYTELRKNVVDNVFKEYERTGYVWEQYDPNNGEGRRSHPFTGWTSLVTLIISEKY
;
A
#
# COMPACT_ATOMS: atom_id res chain seq x y z
N MET A 1 5.74 -1.32 8.59
CA MET A 1 4.33 -1.52 9.00
C MET A 1 4.10 -1.21 10.47
N LEU A 2 4.71 -1.94 11.42
CA LEU A 2 4.45 -1.73 12.86
C LEU A 2 5.46 -0.81 13.55
N SER A 3 6.26 -0.06 12.78
CA SER A 3 7.23 0.92 13.29
C SER A 3 8.27 0.41 14.31
N LEU A 4 8.57 -0.90 14.28
CA LEU A 4 9.44 -1.56 15.26
C LEU A 4 10.94 -1.29 15.06
N LEU A 5 11.36 -0.95 13.84
CA LEU A 5 12.78 -0.67 13.57
C LEU A 5 13.14 0.77 13.98
N PRO A 6 14.35 1.00 14.53
CA PRO A 6 14.94 2.32 14.61
C PRO A 6 15.07 2.99 13.23
N PRO A 7 14.97 4.33 13.10
CA PRO A 7 15.14 5.03 11.81
C PRO A 7 16.51 4.86 11.14
N ASP A 8 17.53 4.53 11.92
CA ASP A 8 18.91 4.27 11.47
C ASP A 8 19.22 2.77 11.32
N SER A 9 18.21 1.90 11.47
CA SER A 9 18.40 0.46 11.32
C SER A 9 18.97 0.13 9.93
N PRO A 10 20.06 -0.67 9.83
CA PRO A 10 20.64 -1.03 8.54
C PRO A 10 19.70 -1.86 7.66
N HIS A 11 18.64 -2.45 8.25
CA HIS A 11 17.63 -3.21 7.52
C HIS A 11 16.54 -2.33 6.89
N LEU A 12 16.36 -1.09 7.36
CA LEU A 12 15.28 -0.22 6.90
C LEU A 12 15.44 0.13 5.42
N GLY A 13 16.66 0.42 4.97
CA GLY A 13 16.95 0.72 3.56
C GLY A 13 16.46 -0.38 2.62
N ALA A 14 16.86 -1.64 2.88
CA ALA A 14 16.47 -2.78 2.06
C ALA A 14 14.95 -3.03 2.05
N ILE A 15 14.26 -2.77 3.16
CA ILE A 15 12.79 -2.88 3.23
C ILE A 15 12.12 -1.81 2.37
N LEU A 16 12.61 -0.57 2.44
CA LEU A 16 12.07 0.53 1.62
C LEU A 16 12.33 0.29 0.14
N ASP A 17 13.49 -0.26 -0.21
CA ASP A 17 13.82 -0.65 -1.59
C ASP A 17 12.84 -1.71 -2.10
N LEU A 18 12.62 -2.78 -1.34
CA LEU A 18 11.65 -3.83 -1.69
C LEU A 18 10.21 -3.30 -1.82
N VAL A 19 9.80 -2.39 -0.93
CA VAL A 19 8.46 -1.77 -0.96
C VAL A 19 8.28 -0.94 -2.22
N ARG A 20 9.32 -0.21 -2.66
CA ARG A 20 9.24 0.69 -3.81
C ARG A 20 9.54 0.03 -5.15
N ASP A 21 9.97 -1.23 -5.15
CA ASP A 21 10.35 -1.98 -6.34
C ASP A 21 9.12 -2.47 -7.14
N PRO A 22 8.95 -2.02 -8.41
CA PRO A 22 7.87 -2.45 -9.30
C PRO A 22 7.86 -3.95 -9.63
N GLU A 23 9.02 -4.61 -9.65
CA GLU A 23 9.17 -6.05 -9.91
C GLU A 23 8.80 -6.89 -8.67
N HIS A 24 8.60 -6.23 -7.53
CA HIS A 24 8.19 -6.84 -6.29
C HIS A 24 6.83 -6.29 -5.82
N LEU A 25 6.83 -5.37 -4.84
CA LEU A 25 5.61 -4.98 -4.14
C LEU A 25 4.92 -3.75 -4.70
N TRP A 26 5.62 -2.91 -5.48
CA TRP A 26 5.09 -1.62 -5.90
C TRP A 26 4.20 -1.71 -7.13
N SER A 27 3.00 -1.13 -7.07
CA SER A 27 2.15 -0.94 -8.24
C SER A 27 1.60 0.50 -8.33
N PRO A 28 1.10 0.93 -9.50
CA PRO A 28 0.43 2.23 -9.65
C PRO A 28 -0.84 2.42 -8.81
N TYR A 29 -1.34 1.38 -8.15
CA TYR A 29 -2.62 1.39 -7.45
C TYR A 29 -2.49 1.10 -5.94
N GLY A 30 -1.27 0.86 -5.47
CA GLY A 30 -0.95 0.47 -4.08
C GLY A 30 0.07 -0.68 -4.00
N LEU A 31 0.32 -1.17 -2.78
CA LEU A 31 1.24 -2.30 -2.57
C LEU A 31 0.53 -3.64 -2.78
N ARG A 32 1.20 -4.51 -3.54
CA ARG A 32 0.81 -5.91 -3.74
C ARG A 32 0.92 -6.69 -2.43
N SER A 33 0.02 -7.64 -2.20
CA SER A 33 0.12 -8.54 -1.04
C SER A 33 1.26 -9.55 -1.14
N LEU A 34 1.70 -9.85 -2.35
CA LEU A 34 2.80 -10.75 -2.65
C LEU A 34 3.63 -10.15 -3.79
N SER A 35 4.94 -10.38 -3.72
CA SER A 35 5.89 -9.95 -4.75
C SER A 35 5.51 -10.47 -6.13
N ALA A 36 5.55 -9.62 -7.15
CA ALA A 36 5.27 -10.01 -8.54
C ALA A 36 6.27 -11.06 -9.07
N SER A 37 7.51 -11.05 -8.57
CA SER A 37 8.53 -12.06 -8.86
C SER A 37 8.39 -13.38 -8.10
N HIS A 38 7.43 -13.50 -7.17
CA HIS A 38 7.27 -14.74 -6.41
C HIS A 38 6.62 -15.84 -7.27
N PRO A 39 7.06 -17.11 -7.22
CA PRO A 39 6.50 -18.18 -8.05
C PRO A 39 4.98 -18.36 -7.90
N GLU A 40 4.46 -18.21 -6.68
CA GLU A 40 3.03 -18.29 -6.38
C GLU A 40 2.22 -17.03 -6.74
N TYR A 41 2.84 -15.99 -7.30
CA TYR A 41 2.13 -14.76 -7.65
C TYR A 41 1.01 -15.05 -8.65
N GLY A 42 -0.20 -14.59 -8.34
CA GLY A 42 -1.38 -14.79 -9.16
C GLY A 42 -1.95 -16.22 -9.17
N GLN A 43 -1.34 -17.18 -8.47
CA GLN A 43 -1.74 -18.59 -8.53
C GLN A 43 -2.90 -18.95 -7.59
N GLY A 44 -3.60 -20.04 -7.91
CA GLY A 44 -4.70 -20.59 -7.11
C GLY A 44 -5.86 -19.61 -6.96
N GLU A 45 -6.45 -19.53 -5.76
CA GLU A 45 -7.55 -18.58 -5.49
C GLU A 45 -7.14 -17.11 -5.60
N ASN A 46 -5.84 -16.81 -5.58
CA ASN A 46 -5.28 -15.46 -5.66
C ASN A 46 -5.95 -14.44 -4.72
N TYR A 47 -6.06 -14.80 -3.44
CA TYR A 47 -6.60 -13.92 -2.38
C TYR A 47 -5.51 -12.97 -1.86
N TRP A 48 -4.46 -13.56 -1.30
CA TRP A 48 -3.28 -12.85 -0.77
C TRP A 48 -2.03 -13.03 -1.63
N LYS A 49 -2.18 -13.46 -2.89
CA LYS A 49 -1.05 -13.76 -3.81
C LYS A 49 -0.83 -12.68 -4.87
N GLY A 50 -1.16 -11.42 -4.58
CA GLY A 50 -0.92 -10.30 -5.47
C GLY A 50 -1.84 -9.10 -5.26
N PRO A 51 -3.16 -9.28 -5.05
CA PRO A 51 -4.11 -8.18 -4.88
C PRO A 51 -3.71 -7.17 -3.80
N ILE A 52 -4.20 -5.95 -3.97
CA ILE A 52 -3.93 -4.81 -3.10
C ILE A 52 -5.00 -4.74 -2.01
N TRP A 53 -4.54 -4.63 -0.77
CA TRP A 53 -5.37 -4.59 0.43
C TRP A 53 -5.18 -3.27 1.18
N VAL A 54 -6.24 -2.49 1.36
CA VAL A 54 -6.16 -1.11 1.86
C VAL A 54 -5.69 -1.04 3.32
N GLN A 55 -6.05 -1.99 4.18
CA GLN A 55 -5.56 -2.05 5.56
C GLN A 55 -4.05 -2.20 5.67
N MET A 56 -3.45 -3.01 4.79
CA MET A 56 -2.00 -3.22 4.81
C MET A 56 -1.28 -1.96 4.31
N ASN A 57 -1.81 -1.33 3.27
CA ASN A 57 -1.34 -0.05 2.77
C ASN A 57 -1.47 1.05 3.83
N TYR A 58 -2.58 1.10 4.57
CA TYR A 58 -2.78 2.03 5.69
C TYR A 58 -1.69 1.88 6.76
N LEU A 59 -1.34 0.66 7.15
CA LEU A 59 -0.28 0.42 8.12
C LEU A 59 1.11 0.81 7.60
N VAL A 60 1.40 0.57 6.31
CA VAL A 60 2.65 1.03 5.69
C VAL A 60 2.72 2.56 5.67
N LEU A 61 1.66 3.21 5.18
CA LEU A 61 1.55 4.67 5.14
C LEU A 61 1.68 5.27 6.54
N GLY A 62 1.05 4.67 7.54
CA GLY A 62 1.16 5.10 8.93
C GLY A 62 2.58 5.00 9.47
N ALA A 63 3.31 3.92 9.17
CA ALA A 63 4.70 3.78 9.57
C ALA A 63 5.62 4.83 8.90
N LEU A 64 5.43 5.07 7.60
CA LEU A 64 6.17 6.09 6.87
C LEU A 64 5.86 7.48 7.43
N HIS A 65 4.58 7.83 7.55
CA HIS A 65 4.14 9.15 8.00
C HIS A 65 4.47 9.45 9.47
N LYS A 66 4.30 8.48 10.38
CA LYS A 66 4.49 8.74 11.82
C LYS A 66 5.94 8.69 12.25
N LYS A 67 6.76 7.88 11.58
CA LYS A 67 8.12 7.56 12.02
C LYS A 67 9.15 7.85 10.94
N TYR A 68 9.18 7.05 9.88
CA TYR A 68 10.35 7.00 9.01
C TYR A 68 10.53 8.23 8.12
N ALA A 69 9.47 8.97 7.79
CA ALA A 69 9.56 10.25 7.09
C ALA A 69 9.72 11.45 8.04
N LYS A 70 9.47 11.27 9.35
CA LYS A 70 9.48 12.36 10.35
C LYS A 70 10.73 12.40 11.20
N GLU A 71 11.19 11.24 11.66
CA GLU A 71 12.37 11.12 12.49
C GLU A 71 13.64 11.24 11.62
N ALA A 72 14.66 11.91 12.15
CA ALA A 72 15.94 12.04 11.46
C ALA A 72 16.61 10.67 11.30
N GLY A 73 17.13 10.41 10.11
CA GLY A 73 17.82 9.16 9.80
C GLY A 73 18.25 9.09 8.35
N PRO A 74 19.14 8.15 7.99
CA PRO A 74 19.70 8.05 6.64
C PRO A 74 18.66 7.73 5.55
N TYR A 75 17.47 7.25 5.95
CA TYR A 75 16.41 6.84 5.02
C TYR A 75 15.20 7.78 5.01
N GLN A 76 15.27 8.93 5.69
CA GLN A 76 14.13 9.83 5.90
C GLN A 76 13.53 10.33 4.57
N GLU A 77 14.39 10.85 3.68
CA GLU A 77 13.97 11.38 2.39
C GLU A 77 13.31 10.30 1.51
N LYS A 78 13.93 9.10 1.45
CA LYS A 78 13.37 7.95 0.72
C LYS A 78 12.00 7.56 1.28
N ALA A 79 11.84 7.52 2.61
CA ALA A 79 10.55 7.23 3.24
C ALA A 79 9.48 8.29 2.92
N GLN A 80 9.86 9.57 2.84
CA GLN A 80 8.95 10.67 2.48
C GLN A 80 8.48 10.57 1.02
N GLN A 81 9.39 10.24 0.10
CA GLN A 81 9.05 10.03 -1.31
C GLN A 81 8.07 8.85 -1.47
N ILE A 82 8.39 7.70 -0.86
CA ILE A 82 7.53 6.51 -0.89
C ILE A 82 6.16 6.81 -0.30
N TYR A 83 6.09 7.54 0.82
CA TYR A 83 4.83 7.95 1.43
C TYR A 83 3.96 8.75 0.47
N THR A 84 4.53 9.79 -0.13
CA THR A 84 3.83 10.73 -0.99
C THR A 84 3.21 10.02 -2.20
N GLU A 85 4.02 9.20 -2.88
CA GLU A 85 3.57 8.46 -4.06
C GLU A 85 2.57 7.35 -3.70
N LEU A 86 2.84 6.57 -2.65
CA LEU A 86 1.96 5.46 -2.27
C LEU A 86 0.58 5.97 -1.84
N ARG A 87 0.54 7.06 -1.07
CA ARG A 87 -0.71 7.70 -0.64
C ARG A 87 -1.54 8.11 -1.85
N LYS A 88 -0.90 8.77 -2.83
CA LYS A 88 -1.55 9.17 -4.07
C LYS A 88 -2.12 7.97 -4.83
N ASN A 89 -1.31 6.93 -5.05
CA ASN A 89 -1.72 5.73 -5.78
C ASN A 89 -2.95 5.05 -5.16
N VAL A 90 -2.96 4.88 -3.83
CA VAL A 90 -4.07 4.24 -3.11
C VAL A 90 -5.33 5.10 -3.16
N VAL A 91 -5.22 6.41 -2.87
CA VAL A 91 -6.37 7.32 -2.84
C VAL A 91 -6.99 7.46 -4.23
N ASP A 92 -6.17 7.71 -5.25
CA ASP A 92 -6.63 7.89 -6.63
C ASP A 92 -7.33 6.64 -7.15
N ASN A 93 -6.77 5.44 -6.89
CA ASN A 93 -7.37 4.21 -7.39
C ASN A 93 -8.70 3.88 -6.70
N VAL A 94 -8.77 4.00 -5.36
CA VAL A 94 -10.02 3.78 -4.63
C VAL A 94 -11.09 4.79 -5.06
N PHE A 95 -10.72 6.05 -5.25
CA PHE A 95 -11.64 7.09 -5.72
C PHE A 95 -12.13 6.83 -7.14
N LYS A 96 -11.21 6.51 -8.07
CA LYS A 96 -11.54 6.14 -9.46
C LYS A 96 -12.52 4.97 -9.52
N GLU A 97 -12.29 3.93 -8.72
CA GLU A 97 -13.18 2.77 -8.69
C GLU A 97 -14.54 3.10 -8.07
N TYR A 98 -14.55 3.94 -7.02
CA TYR A 98 -15.79 4.46 -6.47
C TYR A 98 -16.59 5.26 -7.50
N GLU A 99 -15.96 6.14 -8.27
CA GLU A 99 -16.63 6.88 -9.35
C GLU A 99 -17.12 5.95 -10.47
N ARG A 100 -16.32 4.94 -10.85
CA ARG A 100 -16.65 4.01 -11.94
C ARG A 100 -17.79 3.07 -11.58
N THR A 101 -17.87 2.61 -10.33
CA THR A 101 -18.77 1.50 -9.94
C THR A 101 -19.80 1.88 -8.87
N GLY A 102 -19.66 3.03 -8.22
CA GLY A 102 -20.52 3.47 -7.12
C GLY A 102 -20.21 2.84 -5.76
N TYR A 103 -19.11 2.08 -5.63
CA TYR A 103 -18.77 1.32 -4.42
C TYR A 103 -17.27 1.28 -4.17
N VAL A 104 -16.90 1.01 -2.91
CA VAL A 104 -15.55 0.58 -2.56
C VAL A 104 -15.49 -0.94 -2.43
N TRP A 105 -14.33 -1.52 -2.73
CA TRP A 105 -14.14 -2.95 -2.89
C TRP A 105 -13.23 -3.54 -1.81
N GLU A 106 -13.33 -4.85 -1.62
CA GLU A 106 -12.54 -5.60 -0.64
C GLU A 106 -11.02 -5.54 -0.92
N GLN A 107 -10.66 -5.69 -2.19
CA GLN A 107 -9.29 -5.65 -2.70
C GLN A 107 -9.26 -5.08 -4.13
N TYR A 108 -8.09 -4.69 -4.61
CA TYR A 108 -7.89 -4.09 -5.95
C TYR A 108 -6.85 -4.86 -6.75
N ASP A 109 -7.02 -4.95 -8.07
CA ASP A 109 -6.05 -5.58 -8.96
C ASP A 109 -4.80 -4.69 -9.16
N PRO A 110 -3.58 -5.24 -9.05
CA PRO A 110 -2.36 -4.45 -9.14
C PRO A 110 -1.92 -4.08 -10.58
N ASN A 111 -2.58 -4.61 -11.61
CA ASN A 111 -2.25 -4.37 -13.01
C ASN A 111 -3.19 -3.33 -13.64
N ASN A 112 -4.48 -3.37 -13.32
CA ASN A 112 -5.48 -2.46 -13.89
C ASN A 112 -6.21 -1.56 -12.86
N GLY A 113 -6.02 -1.81 -11.57
CA GLY A 113 -6.63 -1.03 -10.49
C GLY A 113 -8.08 -1.40 -10.19
N GLU A 114 -8.69 -2.32 -10.91
CA GLU A 114 -10.11 -2.65 -10.74
C GLU A 114 -10.39 -3.27 -9.37
N GLY A 115 -11.49 -2.84 -8.75
CA GLY A 115 -12.04 -3.44 -7.54
C GLY A 115 -12.48 -4.88 -7.77
N ARG A 116 -12.21 -5.75 -6.78
CA ARG A 116 -12.51 -7.19 -6.85
C ARG A 116 -13.16 -7.70 -5.57
N ARG A 117 -13.84 -8.84 -5.71
CA ARG A 117 -14.51 -9.60 -4.65
C ARG A 117 -15.66 -8.83 -4.02
N SER A 118 -15.77 -8.83 -2.70
CA SER A 118 -16.95 -8.33 -2.00
C SER A 118 -17.14 -6.83 -2.23
N HIS A 119 -18.39 -6.43 -2.50
CA HIS A 119 -18.82 -5.03 -2.59
C HIS A 119 -20.31 -4.90 -2.21
N PRO A 120 -20.76 -3.78 -1.61
CA PRO A 120 -19.95 -2.72 -1.05
C PRO A 120 -19.09 -3.22 0.12
N PHE A 121 -17.81 -2.83 0.17
CA PHE A 121 -16.90 -3.21 1.25
C PHE A 121 -16.45 -1.99 2.04
N THR A 122 -17.38 -1.38 2.78
CA THR A 122 -17.06 -0.35 3.79
C THR A 122 -16.50 -0.95 5.08
N GLY A 123 -15.84 -2.11 4.99
CA GLY A 123 -14.99 -2.67 6.04
C GLY A 123 -13.66 -1.93 6.12
N TRP A 124 -12.53 -2.64 6.06
CA TRP A 124 -11.23 -1.99 6.15
C TRP A 124 -10.91 -1.01 5.00
N THR A 125 -11.59 -1.10 3.87
CA THR A 125 -11.38 -0.14 2.77
C THR A 125 -11.83 1.27 3.16
N SER A 126 -12.69 1.42 4.18
CA SER A 126 -13.05 2.71 4.78
C SER A 126 -11.84 3.45 5.38
N LEU A 127 -10.73 2.77 5.67
CA LEU A 127 -9.47 3.40 6.08
C LEU A 127 -8.93 4.40 5.03
N VAL A 128 -9.38 4.35 3.78
CA VAL A 128 -9.05 5.38 2.77
C VAL A 128 -9.42 6.79 3.26
N THR A 129 -10.48 6.95 4.05
CA THR A 129 -10.87 8.24 4.63
C THR A 129 -9.83 8.77 5.62
N LEU A 130 -9.20 7.87 6.39
CA LEU A 130 -8.10 8.19 7.30
C LEU A 130 -6.81 8.50 6.53
N ILE A 131 -6.54 7.77 5.43
CA ILE A 131 -5.43 8.07 4.51
C ILE A 131 -5.58 9.48 3.91
N ILE A 132 -6.79 9.84 3.45
CA ILE A 132 -7.09 11.16 2.87
C ILE A 132 -6.87 12.26 3.91
N SER A 133 -7.30 12.05 5.15
CA SER A 133 -7.12 13.02 6.24
C SER A 133 -5.77 12.94 6.95
N GLU A 134 -4.87 12.07 6.49
CA GLU A 134 -3.53 11.83 7.07
C GLU A 134 -3.56 11.50 8.58
N LYS A 135 -4.65 10.86 9.02
CA LYS A 135 -4.85 10.37 10.38
C LYS A 135 -4.43 8.91 10.44
N TYR A 136 -3.25 8.65 11.01
CA TYR A 136 -2.71 7.30 11.15
C TYR A 136 -2.73 6.84 12.60
#